data_AF-A0A952YWN8-F1
#
_entry.id   AF-A0A952YWN8-F1
#
_cell.length_a   1.000
_cell.length_b   1.000
_cell.length_c   1.000
_cell.angle_alpha   90.00
_cell.angle_beta   90.00
_cell.angle_gamma   90.00
#
_symmetry.space_group_name_H-M   'P 1'
#
loop_
_entity.id
_entity.type
_entity.pdbx_description
1 polymer ?
#
loop_
_entity_poly.entity_id
_entity_poly.type
_entity_poly.pdbx_seq_one_letter_code
_entity_poly.pdbx_strand_id
1 'polypeptide(L)'
;MFHALNNTFTKLAAALIISGGISTSAYAFPIAVPGTEGFKVIATGGEIIATYEGNSAAFSNDLYLDSTFIFNNHSTPVGTSVSLGTFSAGTELIFRMHVNNTGYDFFTGEASRNPDGHEHARVQSDWLPNTTLVSFEDLYNGPFDYNDLSFSFSNTVAAVPEPETYAMFLAGLGLLGFLSRRRKH
;
A
#
# COMPACT_ATOMS: atom_id res chain seq x y z
N MET A 1 52.87 -21.31 -67.29
CA MET A 1 53.43 -21.91 -66.07
C MET A 1 52.70 -21.28 -64.88
N PHE A 2 51.76 -22.04 -64.30
CA PHE A 2 51.18 -21.99 -62.94
C PHE A 2 50.78 -20.62 -62.33
N HIS A 3 49.46 -20.37 -62.14
CA HIS A 3 48.71 -20.47 -60.85
C HIS A 3 49.19 -19.42 -59.81
N ALA A 4 48.36 -18.57 -59.17
CA ALA A 4 47.04 -18.83 -58.63
C ALA A 4 46.23 -17.54 -58.32
N LEU A 5 44.90 -17.71 -58.28
CA LEU A 5 43.86 -16.86 -57.71
C LEU A 5 43.92 -16.81 -56.15
N ASN A 6 43.06 -15.95 -55.58
CA ASN A 6 42.48 -15.96 -54.21
C ASN A 6 43.26 -15.19 -53.13
N ASN A 7 42.69 -14.43 -52.19
CA ASN A 7 41.29 -14.14 -51.83
C ASN A 7 41.26 -12.81 -51.06
N THR A 8 40.35 -11.92 -51.41
CA THR A 8 39.88 -10.85 -50.53
C THR A 8 39.08 -11.46 -49.38
N PHE A 9 39.58 -11.37 -48.15
CA PHE A 9 38.79 -11.57 -46.95
C PHE A 9 38.82 -10.32 -46.08
N THR A 10 37.89 -9.41 -46.34
CA THR A 10 37.50 -8.36 -45.41
C THR A 10 36.84 -9.07 -44.21
N LYS A 11 37.57 -9.17 -43.10
CA LYS A 11 37.00 -9.66 -41.84
C LYS A 11 36.00 -8.61 -41.33
N LEU A 12 34.70 -8.85 -41.51
CA LEU A 12 33.69 -8.19 -40.68
C LEU A 12 33.86 -8.71 -39.26
N ALA A 13 34.44 -7.89 -38.38
CA ALA A 13 34.35 -8.09 -36.95
C ALA A 13 32.90 -7.76 -36.55
N ALA A 14 32.07 -8.78 -36.34
CA ALA A 14 30.80 -8.63 -35.65
C ALA A 14 31.11 -8.22 -34.20
N ALA A 15 30.88 -6.95 -33.88
CA ALA A 15 30.86 -6.49 -32.50
C ALA A 15 29.62 -7.10 -31.84
N LEU A 16 29.81 -8.22 -31.12
CA LEU A 16 28.83 -8.72 -30.18
C LEU A 16 28.77 -7.71 -29.02
N ILE A 17 27.82 -6.79 -29.09
CA ILE A 17 27.41 -6.01 -27.93
C ILE A 17 26.72 -7.02 -27.02
N ILE A 18 27.48 -7.59 -26.08
CA ILE A 18 26.90 -8.18 -24.89
C ILE A 18 26.36 -6.99 -24.11
N SER A 19 25.10 -6.63 -24.37
CA SER A 19 24.33 -5.82 -23.44
C SER A 19 24.20 -6.68 -22.19
N GLY A 20 25.19 -6.62 -21.31
CA GLY A 20 25.09 -7.13 -19.96
C GLY A 20 23.90 -6.41 -19.36
N GLY A 21 22.75 -7.09 -19.33
CA GLY A 21 21.59 -6.62 -18.62
C GLY A 21 22.05 -6.34 -17.21
N ILE A 22 22.00 -5.06 -16.82
CA ILE A 22 22.21 -4.68 -15.44
C ILE A 22 21.00 -5.29 -14.74
N SER A 23 21.14 -6.48 -14.15
CA SER A 23 20.16 -7.01 -13.21
C SER A 23 20.18 -6.04 -12.04
N THR A 24 19.29 -5.07 -12.07
CA THR A 24 18.91 -4.32 -10.87
C THR A 24 18.35 -5.37 -9.93
N SER A 25 19.11 -5.72 -8.89
CA SER A 25 18.54 -6.46 -7.77
C SER A 25 17.36 -5.62 -7.27
N ALA A 26 16.13 -6.12 -7.44
CA ALA A 26 14.99 -5.55 -6.74
C ALA A 26 15.34 -5.62 -5.25
N TYR A 27 15.48 -4.46 -4.61
CA TYR A 27 15.56 -4.45 -3.16
C TYR A 27 14.25 -5.05 -2.66
N ALA A 28 14.36 -6.09 -1.81
CA ALA A 28 13.19 -6.60 -1.11
C ALA A 28 12.64 -5.45 -0.26
N PHE A 29 11.40 -5.04 -0.52
CA PHE A 29 10.70 -4.02 0.25
C PHE A 29 9.78 -4.70 1.28
N PRO A 30 9.48 -4.03 2.40
CA PRO A 30 8.62 -4.60 3.44
C PRO A 30 7.16 -4.63 2.98
N ILE A 31 6.44 -5.68 3.37
CA ILE A 31 4.99 -5.80 3.21
C ILE A 31 4.38 -6.01 4.59
N ALA A 32 3.33 -5.26 4.92
CA ALA A 32 2.62 -5.42 6.17
C ALA A 32 2.08 -6.85 6.34
N VAL A 33 2.12 -7.37 7.57
CA VAL A 33 1.82 -8.78 7.84
C VAL A 33 0.35 -9.16 7.58
N PRO A 34 0.07 -10.40 7.13
CA PRO A 34 -1.31 -10.91 7.03
C PRO A 34 -2.06 -10.86 8.37
N GLY A 35 -3.38 -10.71 8.31
CA GLY A 35 -4.26 -10.51 9.46
C GLY A 35 -4.42 -9.04 9.87
N THR A 36 -3.87 -8.12 9.08
CA THR A 36 -4.00 -6.66 9.26
C THR A 36 -4.73 -5.99 8.10
N GLU A 37 -5.35 -6.79 7.23
CA GLU A 37 -6.22 -6.33 6.17
C GLU A 37 -7.37 -5.48 6.75
N GLY A 38 -7.60 -4.33 6.14
CA GLY A 38 -8.69 -3.44 6.49
C GLY A 38 -8.56 -2.71 7.82
N PHE A 39 -7.40 -2.80 8.46
CA PHE A 39 -7.12 -1.98 9.64
C PHE A 39 -7.02 -0.49 9.27
N LYS A 40 -7.36 0.36 10.23
CA LYS A 40 -7.29 1.82 10.14
C LYS A 40 -5.92 2.31 10.55
N VAL A 41 -5.48 3.43 9.98
CA VAL A 41 -4.30 4.17 10.46
C VAL A 41 -4.76 5.26 11.42
N ILE A 42 -4.34 5.20 12.68
CA ILE A 42 -4.71 6.17 13.72
C ILE A 42 -3.47 6.95 14.17
N ALA A 43 -3.54 8.28 14.12
CA ALA A 43 -2.49 9.15 14.65
C ALA A 43 -2.36 8.99 16.18
N THR A 44 -1.14 8.88 16.68
CA THR A 44 -0.83 8.94 18.12
C THR A 44 -0.55 10.37 18.61
N GLY A 45 -0.56 11.34 17.68
CA GLY A 45 -0.40 12.76 17.94
C GLY A 45 0.98 13.29 17.50
N GLY A 46 1.02 14.57 17.11
CA GLY A 46 2.24 15.23 16.66
C GLY A 46 2.44 15.20 15.15
N GLU A 47 3.64 15.52 14.71
CA GLU A 47 4.01 15.49 13.29
C GLU A 47 4.08 14.05 12.78
N ILE A 48 3.56 13.82 11.58
CA ILE A 48 3.60 12.53 10.90
C ILE A 48 4.46 12.64 9.65
N ILE A 49 5.47 11.80 9.56
CA ILE A 49 6.34 11.65 8.39
C ILE A 49 5.98 10.35 7.69
N ALA A 50 5.64 10.45 6.41
CA ALA A 50 5.49 9.32 5.51
C ALA A 50 6.85 8.98 4.90
N THR A 51 7.17 7.70 4.73
CA THR A 51 8.35 7.23 3.99
C THR A 51 7.95 6.18 2.96
N TYR A 52 8.44 6.32 1.73
CA TYR A 52 8.18 5.35 0.67
C TYR A 52 9.10 4.13 0.81
N GLU A 53 8.53 2.93 0.90
CA GLU A 53 9.28 1.70 1.20
C GLU A 53 9.50 0.80 -0.02
N GLY A 54 8.68 0.91 -1.06
CA GLY A 54 8.87 0.20 -2.32
C GLY A 54 7.60 -0.46 -2.88
N ASN A 55 7.76 -1.21 -3.96
CA ASN A 55 6.70 -2.00 -4.61
C ASN A 55 7.29 -3.03 -5.60
N SER A 56 6.44 -3.95 -6.07
CA SER A 56 6.67 -4.77 -7.26
C SER A 56 5.53 -4.70 -8.30
N ALA A 57 4.68 -3.66 -8.20
CA ALA A 57 3.54 -3.45 -9.07
C ALA A 57 3.94 -3.21 -10.53
N ALA A 58 3.12 -3.77 -11.43
CA ALA A 58 3.14 -3.40 -12.84
C ALA A 58 2.38 -2.08 -13.10
N PHE A 59 1.38 -1.74 -12.30
CA PHE A 59 0.63 -0.49 -12.44
C PHE A 59 1.28 0.68 -11.70
N SER A 60 1.01 1.87 -12.20
CA SER A 60 1.46 3.11 -11.58
C SER A 60 0.40 3.60 -10.60
N ASN A 61 0.79 3.70 -9.33
CA ASN A 61 -0.09 3.98 -8.21
C ASN A 61 0.35 5.26 -7.51
N ASP A 62 -0.59 6.19 -7.36
CA ASP A 62 -0.40 7.42 -6.60
C ASP A 62 -1.01 7.29 -5.21
N LEU A 63 -0.24 7.63 -4.19
CA LEU A 63 -0.70 7.73 -2.81
C LEU A 63 -1.19 9.13 -2.49
N TYR A 64 -2.36 9.22 -1.88
CA TYR A 64 -2.93 10.47 -1.36
C TYR A 64 -3.37 10.34 0.09
N LEU A 65 -3.26 11.45 0.82
CA LEU A 65 -4.06 11.74 2.01
C LEU A 65 -4.98 12.91 1.69
N ASP A 66 -6.29 12.69 1.78
CA ASP A 66 -7.29 13.61 1.25
C ASP A 66 -7.01 13.95 -0.23
N SER A 67 -6.75 15.23 -0.53
CA SER A 67 -6.37 15.71 -1.87
C SER A 67 -4.86 15.92 -2.04
N THR A 68 -4.05 15.59 -1.03
CA THR A 68 -2.60 15.82 -1.03
C THR A 68 -1.89 14.59 -1.57
N PHE A 69 -1.17 14.76 -2.69
CA PHE A 69 -0.28 13.73 -3.23
C PHE A 69 0.92 13.50 -2.29
N ILE A 70 1.32 12.25 -2.13
CA ILE A 70 2.45 11.85 -1.27
C ILE A 70 3.54 11.17 -2.12
N PHE A 71 3.23 10.04 -2.75
CA PHE A 71 4.20 9.21 -3.49
C PHE A 71 3.57 8.63 -4.76
N ASN A 72 4.42 8.28 -5.73
CA ASN A 72 4.06 7.40 -6.83
C ASN A 72 5.03 6.22 -6.87
N ASN A 73 4.51 5.00 -6.96
CA ASN A 73 5.30 3.78 -6.80
C ASN A 73 6.39 3.59 -7.89
N HIS A 74 6.27 4.19 -9.08
CA HIS A 74 7.26 4.04 -10.15
C HIS A 74 8.25 5.21 -10.24
N SER A 75 7.90 6.38 -9.71
CA SER A 75 8.70 7.60 -9.85
C SER A 75 9.32 8.11 -8.55
N THR A 76 8.79 7.71 -7.39
CA THR A 76 9.36 8.07 -6.09
C THR A 76 10.51 7.10 -5.73
N PRO A 77 11.73 7.59 -5.45
CA PRO A 77 12.81 6.74 -4.95
C PRO A 77 12.49 6.17 -3.56
N VAL A 78 12.81 4.90 -3.32
CA VAL A 78 12.69 4.26 -1.98
C VAL A 78 13.48 5.05 -0.94
N GLY A 79 12.90 5.23 0.24
CA GLY A 79 13.44 6.04 1.33
C GLY A 79 13.10 7.53 1.25
N THR A 80 12.35 7.97 0.23
CA THR A 80 11.85 9.35 0.19
C THR A 80 10.87 9.57 1.33
N SER A 81 11.05 10.65 2.10
CA SER A 81 10.16 11.02 3.21
C SER A 81 9.47 12.37 2.98
N VAL A 82 8.21 12.46 3.40
CA VAL A 82 7.36 13.66 3.28
C VAL A 82 6.66 13.92 4.61
N SER A 83 6.66 15.18 5.08
CA SER A 83 5.84 15.57 6.22
C SER A 83 4.38 15.71 5.79
N LEU A 84 3.48 15.00 6.48
CA LEU A 84 2.03 15.10 6.30
C LEU A 84 1.42 16.20 7.18
N GLY A 85 2.22 16.84 8.02
CA GLY A 85 1.77 17.82 9.01
C GLY A 85 1.51 17.21 10.39
N THR A 86 0.88 18.00 11.25
CA THR A 86 0.61 17.66 12.65
C THR A 86 -0.84 17.23 12.84
N PHE A 87 -1.05 16.10 13.51
CA PHE A 87 -2.36 15.54 13.77
C PHE A 87 -2.60 15.40 15.28
N SER A 88 -3.87 15.48 15.68
CA SER A 88 -4.27 15.18 17.05
C SER A 88 -4.35 13.66 17.25
N ALA A 89 -3.99 13.18 18.45
CA ALA A 89 -4.12 11.77 18.78
C ALA A 89 -5.57 11.29 18.60
N GLY A 90 -5.75 10.09 18.02
CA GLY A 90 -7.06 9.52 17.70
C GLY A 90 -7.64 9.93 16.35
N THR A 91 -6.95 10.79 15.58
CA THR A 91 -7.35 11.12 14.20
C THR A 91 -7.14 9.90 13.31
N GLU A 92 -8.18 9.44 12.62
CA GLU A 92 -8.05 8.45 11.55
C GLU A 92 -7.49 9.12 10.30
N LEU A 93 -6.44 8.53 9.73
CA LEU A 93 -5.86 8.93 8.45
C LEU A 93 -6.32 7.93 7.39
N ILE A 94 -7.07 8.40 6.41
CA ILE A 94 -7.59 7.57 5.32
C ILE A 94 -6.72 7.83 4.10
N PHE A 95 -5.88 6.85 3.77
CA PHE A 95 -5.06 6.91 2.58
C PHE A 95 -5.81 6.35 1.38
N ARG A 96 -5.69 7.02 0.25
CA ARG A 96 -6.21 6.59 -1.04
C ARG A 96 -5.04 6.24 -1.95
N MET A 97 -5.05 5.04 -2.50
CA MET A 97 -4.25 4.68 -3.66
C MET A 97 -5.09 4.87 -4.92
N HIS A 98 -4.62 5.72 -5.83
CA HIS A 98 -5.20 5.88 -7.16
C HIS A 98 -4.39 5.07 -8.17
N VAL A 99 -5.04 4.12 -8.82
CA VAL A 99 -4.43 3.27 -9.85
C VAL A 99 -4.53 3.98 -11.19
N ASN A 100 -3.46 4.65 -11.63
CA ASN A 100 -3.47 5.50 -12.83
C ASN A 100 -3.87 4.73 -14.11
N ASN A 101 -3.60 3.43 -14.16
CA ASN A 101 -3.87 2.58 -15.31
C ASN A 101 -5.36 2.26 -15.50
N THR A 102 -6.12 2.17 -14.40
CA THR A 102 -7.53 1.72 -14.41
C THR A 102 -8.50 2.82 -13.97
N GLY A 103 -8.01 3.82 -13.24
CA GLY A 103 -8.81 4.88 -12.62
C GLY A 103 -9.48 4.46 -11.31
N TYR A 104 -9.22 3.25 -10.79
CA TYR A 104 -9.76 2.83 -9.51
C TYR A 104 -9.08 3.53 -8.34
N ASP A 105 -9.87 3.74 -7.29
CA ASP A 105 -9.42 4.24 -6.00
C ASP A 105 -9.65 3.17 -4.94
N PHE A 106 -8.59 2.87 -4.20
CA PHE A 106 -8.62 1.94 -3.08
C PHE A 106 -8.14 2.63 -1.82
N PHE A 107 -8.69 2.23 -0.66
CA PHE A 107 -8.52 2.94 0.59
C PHE A 107 -8.07 2.01 1.72
N THR A 108 -7.34 2.58 2.68
CA THR A 108 -7.15 1.94 3.99
C THR A 108 -8.48 1.84 4.75
N GLY A 109 -8.58 0.82 5.61
CA GLY A 109 -9.77 0.55 6.41
C GLY A 109 -10.67 -0.52 5.80
N GLU A 110 -11.89 -0.59 6.32
CA GLU A 110 -12.91 -1.59 5.99
C GLU A 110 -13.15 -1.81 4.47
N ALA A 111 -13.47 -3.06 4.11
CA ALA A 111 -13.80 -3.47 2.74
C ALA A 111 -14.89 -2.62 2.07
N SER A 112 -15.87 -2.14 2.85
CA SER A 112 -17.00 -1.35 2.35
C SER A 112 -16.61 0.01 1.77
N ARG A 113 -15.38 0.48 2.01
CA ARG A 113 -14.83 1.70 1.38
C ARG A 113 -14.38 1.49 -0.06
N ASN A 114 -14.14 0.24 -0.45
CA ASN A 114 -13.57 -0.10 -1.74
C ASN A 114 -14.67 -0.54 -2.71
N PRO A 115 -14.53 -0.23 -4.01
CA PRO A 115 -15.59 -0.41 -4.99
C PRO A 115 -15.98 -1.87 -5.24
N ASP A 116 -15.12 -2.81 -4.91
CA ASP A 116 -15.35 -4.25 -5.04
C ASP A 116 -15.72 -4.94 -3.72
N GLY A 117 -15.77 -4.19 -2.61
CA GLY A 117 -16.10 -4.72 -1.29
C GLY A 117 -14.99 -5.57 -0.65
N HIS A 118 -13.74 -5.44 -1.09
CA HIS A 118 -12.58 -6.11 -0.46
C HIS A 118 -11.66 -5.10 0.26
N GLU A 119 -10.92 -5.56 1.26
CA GLU A 119 -9.83 -4.78 1.85
C GLU A 119 -8.65 -4.70 0.86
N HIS A 120 -8.16 -3.48 0.60
CA HIS A 120 -7.05 -3.24 -0.33
C HIS A 120 -5.77 -2.77 0.35
N ALA A 121 -5.76 -2.71 1.68
CA ALA A 121 -4.58 -2.34 2.44
C ALA A 121 -4.41 -3.21 3.69
N ARG A 122 -3.16 -3.55 3.98
CA ARG A 122 -2.72 -4.05 5.27
C ARG A 122 -2.09 -2.92 6.08
N VAL A 123 -2.32 -2.90 7.39
CA VAL A 123 -1.79 -1.86 8.30
C VAL A 123 -1.18 -2.50 9.55
N GLN A 124 0.15 -2.49 9.63
CA GLN A 124 0.91 -3.11 10.71
C GLN A 124 1.51 -2.07 11.66
N SER A 125 1.04 -2.06 12.91
CA SER A 125 1.70 -1.31 14.01
C SER A 125 3.09 -1.85 14.31
N ASP A 126 3.93 -0.99 14.89
CA ASP A 126 5.22 -1.36 15.47
C ASP A 126 6.12 -2.14 14.51
N TRP A 127 6.00 -1.88 13.20
CA TRP A 127 6.95 -2.40 12.22
C TRP A 127 8.37 -1.91 12.54
N LEU A 128 8.45 -0.64 12.93
CA LEU A 128 9.55 -0.03 13.67
C LEU A 128 8.97 0.74 14.87
N PRO A 129 9.78 1.15 15.87
CA PRO A 129 9.27 1.90 17.02
C PRO A 129 8.44 3.12 16.58
N ASN A 130 7.21 3.23 17.09
CA ASN A 130 6.24 4.29 16.75
C ASN A 130 6.00 4.44 15.24
N THR A 131 6.16 3.37 14.46
CA THR A 131 6.03 3.40 13.01
C THR A 131 5.04 2.34 12.56
N THR A 132 4.03 2.76 11.78
CA THR A 132 3.10 1.84 11.12
C THR A 132 3.55 1.61 9.69
N LEU A 133 3.59 0.35 9.25
CA LEU A 133 3.78 -0.02 7.85
C LEU A 133 2.42 -0.26 7.19
N VAL A 134 2.24 0.26 5.97
CA VAL A 134 1.04 0.07 5.17
C VAL A 134 1.42 -0.46 3.80
N SER A 135 0.69 -1.45 3.30
CA SER A 135 0.93 -2.04 1.99
C SER A 135 -0.38 -2.28 1.26
N PHE A 136 -0.46 -1.84 0.01
CA PHE A 136 -1.67 -1.83 -0.81
C PHE A 136 -1.66 -2.90 -1.91
N GLU A 137 -2.87 -3.29 -2.32
CA GLU A 137 -3.18 -4.07 -3.52
C GLU A 137 -3.90 -3.20 -4.57
N ASP A 138 -3.48 -3.26 -5.83
CA ASP A 138 -4.00 -2.42 -6.94
C ASP A 138 -4.96 -3.14 -7.91
N LEU A 139 -5.21 -4.44 -7.72
CA LEU A 139 -6.15 -5.21 -8.54
C LEU A 139 -7.57 -5.27 -7.98
N TYR A 140 -8.54 -4.82 -8.77
CA TYR A 140 -9.97 -5.04 -8.51
C TYR A 140 -10.28 -6.56 -8.47
N ASN A 141 -10.85 -7.07 -7.38
CA ASN A 141 -11.05 -8.49 -7.08
C ASN A 141 -9.76 -9.34 -6.98
N GLY A 142 -8.59 -8.72 -6.84
CA GLY A 142 -7.32 -9.40 -6.63
C GLY A 142 -6.80 -10.18 -7.87
N PRO A 143 -5.90 -11.17 -7.67
CA PRO A 143 -5.47 -11.73 -6.38
C PRO A 143 -4.78 -10.71 -5.48
N PHE A 144 -5.06 -10.76 -4.18
CA PHE A 144 -4.54 -9.79 -3.20
C PHE A 144 -3.22 -10.25 -2.60
N ASP A 145 -2.10 -9.70 -3.08
CA ASP A 145 -0.76 -9.96 -2.54
C ASP A 145 -0.16 -8.76 -1.79
N TYR A 146 -0.76 -7.57 -1.93
CA TYR A 146 -0.46 -6.34 -1.20
C TYR A 146 0.97 -5.82 -1.42
N ASN A 147 1.55 -6.08 -2.59
CA ASN A 147 2.94 -5.71 -2.90
C ASN A 147 3.05 -4.48 -3.82
N ASP A 148 1.94 -3.83 -4.13
CA ASP A 148 1.86 -2.84 -5.21
C ASP A 148 2.27 -1.42 -4.82
N LEU A 149 2.17 -1.12 -3.52
CA LEU A 149 2.61 0.14 -2.94
C LEU A 149 2.78 -0.02 -1.43
N SER A 150 4.02 0.08 -0.95
CA SER A 150 4.36 -0.01 0.48
C SER A 150 5.01 1.28 0.99
N PHE A 151 4.57 1.74 2.16
CA PHE A 151 5.03 2.97 2.81
C PHE A 151 4.83 2.89 4.32
N SER A 152 5.55 3.74 5.06
CA SER A 152 5.50 3.79 6.52
C SER A 152 5.17 5.18 7.05
N PHE A 153 4.61 5.25 8.26
CA PHE A 153 4.26 6.50 8.95
C PHE A 153 4.80 6.51 10.38
N SER A 154 5.43 7.62 10.77
CA SER A 154 5.75 7.88 12.18
C SER A 154 4.52 8.30 12.97
N ASN A 155 4.50 8.03 14.27
CA ASN A 155 3.46 8.50 15.21
C ASN A 155 2.04 8.06 14.81
N THR A 156 1.92 6.82 14.35
CA THR A 156 0.64 6.18 14.07
C THR A 156 0.59 4.76 14.63
N VAL A 157 -0.62 4.24 14.79
CA VAL A 157 -0.89 2.84 15.12
C VAL A 157 -2.03 2.30 14.25
N ALA A 158 -2.01 1.00 14.01
CA ALA A 158 -3.13 0.29 13.41
C ALA A 158 -4.28 0.14 14.42
N ALA A 159 -5.52 0.27 13.95
CA ALA A 159 -6.71 -0.06 14.73
C ALA A 159 -7.65 -0.94 13.92
N VAL A 160 -8.25 -1.94 14.58
CA VAL A 160 -9.31 -2.74 13.98
C VAL A 160 -10.55 -1.86 13.79
N PRO A 161 -11.21 -1.82 12.62
CA PRO A 161 -12.50 -1.17 12.50
C PRO A 161 -13.46 -1.75 13.53
N GLU A 162 -14.18 -0.89 14.24
CA GLU A 162 -15.15 -1.32 15.26
C GLU A 162 -16.09 -2.38 14.66
N PRO A 163 -16.10 -3.62 15.18
CA PRO A 163 -16.99 -4.64 14.69
C PRO A 163 -18.44 -4.15 14.83
N GLU A 164 -19.23 -4.29 13.77
CA GLU A 164 -20.68 -4.10 13.82
C GLU A 164 -21.31 -4.90 14.97
N THR A 165 -20.68 -6.01 15.38
CA THR A 165 -21.04 -6.81 16.54
C THR A 165 -21.16 -6.01 17.84
N TYR A 166 -20.32 -4.99 18.08
CA TYR A 166 -20.47 -4.15 19.29
C TYR A 166 -21.68 -3.25 19.20
N ALA A 167 -21.95 -2.67 18.02
CA ALA A 167 -23.17 -1.90 17.79
C ALA A 167 -24.43 -2.79 17.94
N MET A 168 -24.40 -4.01 17.40
CA MET A 168 -25.48 -4.98 17.51
C MET A 168 -25.64 -5.52 18.94
N PHE A 169 -24.55 -5.69 19.68
CA PHE A 169 -24.58 -6.07 21.09
C PHE A 169 -25.23 -4.97 21.93
N LEU A 170 -24.82 -3.71 21.75
CA LEU A 170 -25.42 -2.56 22.43
C LEU A 170 -26.89 -2.37 22.04
N ALA A 171 -27.22 -2.53 20.76
CA ALA A 171 -28.61 -2.50 20.29
C ALA A 171 -29.44 -3.62 20.93
N GLY A 172 -28.90 -4.84 21.01
CA GLY A 172 -29.51 -5.98 21.67
C GLY A 172 -29.75 -5.73 23.16
N LEU A 173 -28.74 -5.21 23.87
CA LEU A 173 -28.87 -4.82 25.29
C LEU A 173 -29.89 -3.70 25.49
N GLY A 174 -29.92 -2.72 24.59
CA GLY A 174 -30.91 -1.63 24.61
C GLY A 174 -32.34 -2.16 24.47
N LEU A 175 -32.57 -3.09 23.54
CA LEU A 175 -33.87 -3.73 23.35
C LEU A 175 -34.30 -4.53 24.59
N LEU A 176 -33.39 -5.32 25.18
CA LEU A 176 -33.67 -6.10 26.40
C LEU A 176 -34.00 -5.20 27.59
N GLY A 177 -33.26 -4.10 27.78
CA GLY A 177 -33.54 -3.10 28.81
C GLY A 177 -34.92 -2.45 28.64
N PHE A 178 -35.28 -2.08 27.41
CA PHE A 178 -36.59 -1.52 27.08
C PHE A 178 -37.74 -2.50 27.38
N LEU A 179 -37.61 -3.77 26.97
CA LEU A 179 -38.60 -4.81 27.24
C LEU A 179 -38.76 -5.09 28.74
N SER A 180 -37.66 -5.09 29.51
CA SER A 180 -37.68 -5.26 30.96
C SER A 180 -38.42 -4.12 31.68
N ARG A 181 -38.23 -2.87 31.23
CA ARG A 181 -38.92 -1.70 31.78
C ARG A 181 -40.44 -1.76 31.57
N ARG A 182 -40.90 -2.25 30.41
CA ARG A 182 -42.35 -2.39 30.11
C ARG A 182 -43.07 -3.42 30.98
N ARG A 183 -42.34 -4.33 31.63
CA ARG A 183 -42.93 -5.34 32.54
C ARG A 183 -43.06 -4.86 33.98
N LYS A 184 -42.39 -3.75 34.34
CA LYS A 184 -42.46 -3.12 35.66
C LYS A 184 -43.53 -2.02 35.76
N HIS A 185 -44.21 -1.74 34.65
CA HIS A 185 -45.42 -0.92 34.55
C HIS A 185 -46.57 -1.81 34.08
#